data_AF-A0A7S0EQ50-F1
#
_entry.id   AF-A0A7S0EQ50-F1
#
_cell.length_a   1.000
_cell.length_b   1.000
_cell.length_c   1.000
_cell.angle_alpha   90.00
_cell.angle_beta   90.00
_cell.angle_gamma   90.00
#
_symmetry.space_group_name_H-M   'P 1'
#
loop_
_entity.id
_entity.type
_entity.pdbx_description
1 polymer ?
#
loop_
_entity_poly.entity_id
_entity_poly.type
_entity_poly.pdbx_seq_one_letter_code
_entity_poly.pdbx_strand_id
1 'polypeptide(L)'
;APQNMRGVVLLLSLGIAAAYAPPDTSDTNPRDWEAYKSKYKKSYRDQDDEAARHALFITAMARVAELNVLNGKAGSAFGITWTSDRYPQEMHKKGLRKPKDFVPSAPVREYSA
;
A
#
# COMPACT_ATOMS: atom_id res chain seq x y z
N ALA A 1 -49.42 -11.11 -31.98
CA ALA A 1 -48.74 -9.80 -31.91
C ALA A 1 -49.47 -8.95 -30.86
N PRO A 2 -48.81 -8.04 -30.11
CA PRO A 2 -47.41 -7.62 -30.14
C PRO A 2 -46.62 -7.97 -28.86
N GLN A 3 -45.30 -7.85 -28.99
CA GLN A 3 -44.29 -7.96 -27.94
C GLN A 3 -44.27 -6.72 -27.06
N ASN A 4 -43.97 -6.88 -25.76
CA ASN A 4 -43.47 -5.80 -24.92
C ASN A 4 -42.45 -6.34 -23.90
N MET A 5 -41.19 -6.23 -24.32
CA MET A 5 -40.01 -5.77 -23.57
C MET A 5 -39.70 -6.39 -22.20
N ARG A 6 -38.66 -7.24 -22.26
CA ARG A 6 -37.78 -7.66 -21.17
C ARG A 6 -37.19 -6.43 -20.44
N GLY A 7 -37.60 -6.22 -19.18
CA GLY A 7 -36.93 -5.30 -18.27
C GLY A 7 -35.67 -5.93 -17.69
N VAL A 8 -34.52 -5.75 -18.33
CA VAL A 8 -33.21 -6.08 -17.77
C VAL A 8 -32.77 -4.90 -16.91
N VAL A 9 -32.76 -5.07 -15.59
CA VAL A 9 -32.19 -4.11 -14.64
C VAL A 9 -30.67 -4.33 -14.63
N LEU A 10 -29.97 -3.55 -15.45
CA LEU A 10 -28.51 -3.41 -15.40
C LEU A 10 -28.16 -2.50 -14.22
N LEU A 11 -27.82 -3.10 -13.08
CA LEU A 11 -27.18 -2.38 -11.97
C LEU A 11 -25.77 -1.99 -12.40
N LEU A 12 -25.62 -0.73 -12.80
CA LEU A 12 -24.35 -0.08 -13.07
C LEU A 12 -23.57 0.01 -11.74
N SER A 13 -22.72 -0.96 -11.46
CA SER A 13 -21.73 -0.83 -10.38
C SER A 13 -20.70 0.21 -10.80
N LEU A 14 -20.82 1.43 -10.29
CA LEU A 14 -19.80 2.46 -10.37
C LEU A 14 -18.58 1.99 -9.57
N GLY A 15 -17.66 1.29 -10.24
CA GLY A 15 -16.33 1.05 -9.71
C GLY A 15 -15.60 2.39 -9.65
N ILE A 16 -15.32 2.89 -8.45
CA ILE A 16 -14.41 4.02 -8.27
C ILE A 16 -13.01 3.51 -8.63
N ALA A 17 -12.65 3.65 -9.90
CA ALA A 17 -11.25 3.63 -10.31
C ALA A 17 -10.63 4.91 -9.75
N ALA A 18 -10.11 4.84 -8.52
CA ALA A 18 -9.15 5.84 -8.08
C ALA A 18 -8.02 5.81 -9.11
N ALA A 19 -7.92 6.87 -9.92
CA ALA A 19 -6.86 7.02 -10.90
C ALA A 19 -5.54 7.08 -10.12
N TYR A 20 -4.92 5.90 -9.94
CA TYR A 20 -3.58 5.78 -9.42
C TYR A 20 -2.66 6.24 -10.54
N ALA A 21 -2.32 7.53 -10.54
CA ALA A 21 -1.24 8.04 -11.36
C ALA A 21 0.04 7.34 -10.87
N PRO A 22 0.71 6.54 -11.71
CA PRO A 22 1.97 5.93 -11.31
C PRO A 22 2.96 7.06 -10.98
N PRO A 23 3.65 7.01 -9.83
CA PRO A 23 4.70 7.96 -9.51
C PRO A 23 5.77 7.92 -10.61
N ASP A 24 6.35 9.07 -10.90
CA ASP A 24 7.41 9.21 -11.89
C ASP A 24 8.57 8.26 -11.53
N THR A 25 8.79 7.24 -12.36
CA THR A 25 9.74 6.16 -12.07
C THR A 25 11.18 6.51 -12.45
N SER A 26 11.42 7.74 -12.92
CA SER A 26 12.69 8.20 -13.46
C SER A 26 13.82 8.28 -12.43
N ASP A 27 13.51 8.43 -11.13
CA ASP A 27 14.50 8.55 -10.05
C ASP A 27 14.93 7.22 -9.41
N THR A 28 14.35 6.09 -9.84
CA THR A 28 14.69 4.78 -9.26
C THR A 28 15.70 4.06 -10.11
N ASN A 29 16.89 3.78 -9.55
CA ASN A 29 17.88 2.95 -10.23
C ASN A 29 17.28 1.56 -10.47
N PRO A 30 17.22 1.04 -11.71
CA PRO A 30 16.68 -0.28 -11.99
C PRO A 30 17.33 -1.38 -11.15
N ARG A 31 18.59 -1.17 -10.72
CA ARG A 31 19.29 -2.09 -9.82
C ARG A 31 18.64 -2.21 -8.45
N ASP A 32 18.00 -1.17 -7.93
CA ASP A 32 17.36 -1.19 -6.62
C ASP A 32 16.10 -2.05 -6.62
N TRP A 33 15.31 -1.98 -7.70
CA TRP A 33 14.14 -2.83 -7.88
C TRP A 33 14.52 -4.31 -8.05
N GLU A 34 15.51 -4.61 -8.90
CA GLU A 34 15.99 -5.98 -9.08
C GLU A 34 16.65 -6.55 -7.81
N ALA A 35 17.41 -5.73 -7.08
CA ALA A 35 17.98 -6.12 -5.79
C ALA A 35 16.88 -6.37 -4.75
N TYR A 36 15.82 -5.55 -4.72
CA TYR A 36 14.66 -5.74 -3.86
C TYR A 36 13.96 -7.07 -4.15
N LYS A 37 13.65 -7.33 -5.44
CA LYS A 37 13.02 -8.58 -5.87
C LYS A 37 13.88 -9.79 -5.51
N SER A 38 15.20 -9.71 -5.75
CA SER A 38 16.13 -10.79 -5.44
C SER A 38 16.28 -11.03 -3.94
N LYS A 39 16.36 -9.97 -3.13
CA LYS A 39 16.50 -10.04 -1.68
C LYS A 39 15.28 -10.66 -1.01
N TYR A 40 14.08 -10.26 -1.43
CA TYR A 40 12.83 -10.72 -0.82
C TYR A 40 12.09 -11.80 -1.62
N LYS A 41 12.76 -12.36 -2.64
CA LYS A 41 12.24 -13.45 -3.51
C LYS A 41 10.85 -13.13 -4.06
N LYS A 42 10.70 -11.93 -4.61
CA LYS A 42 9.43 -11.44 -5.15
C LYS A 42 9.17 -12.02 -6.54
N SER A 43 7.93 -12.39 -6.76
CA SER A 43 7.39 -12.80 -8.07
C SER A 43 5.98 -12.22 -8.19
N TYR A 44 5.67 -11.65 -9.34
CA TYR A 44 4.38 -11.01 -9.61
C TYR A 44 3.59 -11.82 -10.64
N ARG A 45 2.28 -11.58 -10.70
CA ARG A 45 1.38 -12.38 -11.54
C ARG A 45 1.61 -12.14 -13.03
N ASP A 46 1.78 -10.88 -13.40
CA ASP A 46 1.91 -10.39 -14.76
C ASP A 46 2.67 -9.04 -14.77
N GLN A 47 2.92 -8.50 -15.96
CA GLN A 47 3.66 -7.25 -16.13
C GLN A 47 2.90 -6.04 -15.55
N ASP A 48 1.57 -6.04 -15.58
CA ASP A 48 0.77 -4.94 -15.05
C ASP A 48 0.82 -4.91 -13.51
N ASP A 49 0.74 -6.08 -12.86
CA ASP A 49 0.95 -6.21 -11.42
C ASP A 49 2.38 -5.82 -11.04
N GLU A 50 3.40 -6.24 -11.79
CA GLU A 50 4.77 -5.80 -11.53
C GLU A 50 4.93 -4.28 -11.63
N ALA A 51 4.34 -3.65 -12.65
CA ALA A 51 4.38 -2.19 -12.80
C ALA A 51 3.68 -1.47 -11.63
N ALA A 52 2.51 -1.96 -11.21
CA ALA A 52 1.78 -1.40 -10.08
C ALA A 52 2.53 -1.58 -8.75
N ARG A 53 3.19 -2.73 -8.55
CA ARG A 53 4.01 -3.04 -7.37
C ARG A 53 5.29 -2.20 -7.33
N HIS A 54 5.90 -1.99 -8.49
CA HIS A 54 7.06 -1.12 -8.62
C HIS A 54 6.71 0.33 -8.24
N ALA A 55 5.58 0.85 -8.71
CA ALA A 55 5.08 2.17 -8.32
C ALA A 55 4.89 2.32 -6.79
N LEU A 56 4.39 1.29 -6.11
CA LEU A 56 4.29 1.27 -4.64
C LEU A 56 5.67 1.30 -3.97
N PHE A 57 6.61 0.53 -4.49
CA PHE A 57 7.98 0.50 -4.00
C PHE A 57 8.67 1.87 -4.09
N ILE A 58 8.49 2.58 -5.21
CA ILE A 58 9.03 3.94 -5.40
C ILE A 58 8.44 4.91 -4.39
N THR A 59 7.11 4.84 -4.19
CA THR A 59 6.42 5.60 -3.15
C THR A 59 7.00 5.32 -1.76
N ALA A 60 7.31 4.05 -1.47
CA ALA A 60 7.92 3.66 -0.20
C ALA A 60 9.37 4.18 -0.05
N MET A 61 10.16 4.23 -1.12
CA MET A 61 11.51 4.81 -1.10
C MET A 61 11.48 6.30 -0.80
N ALA A 62 10.59 7.05 -1.47
CA ALA A 62 10.42 8.48 -1.21
C ALA A 62 10.04 8.73 0.26
N ARG A 63 9.10 7.94 0.79
CA ARG A 63 8.70 8.00 2.20
C ARG A 63 9.86 7.70 3.15
N VAL A 64 10.67 6.68 2.86
CA VAL A 64 11.85 6.33 3.68
C VAL A 64 12.86 7.48 3.68
N ALA A 65 13.11 8.10 2.52
CA ALA A 65 14.00 9.25 2.42
C ALA A 65 13.49 10.43 3.28
N GLU A 66 12.20 10.76 3.18
CA GLU A 66 11.57 11.80 4.00
C GLU A 66 11.70 11.52 5.50
N LEU A 67 11.38 10.29 5.93
CA LEU A 67 11.47 9.88 7.33
C LEU A 67 12.91 9.94 7.86
N ASN A 68 13.90 9.61 7.03
CA ASN A 68 15.31 9.71 7.42
C ASN A 68 15.78 11.16 7.54
N VAL A 69 15.28 12.07 6.70
CA VAL A 69 15.54 13.52 6.85
C VAL A 69 14.95 14.03 8.16
N LEU A 70 13.70 13.67 8.47
CA LEU A 70 13.05 14.03 9.74
C LEU A 70 13.80 13.44 10.95
N ASN A 71 14.35 12.25 10.80
CA ASN A 71 15.14 11.58 11.83
C ASN A 71 16.60 12.05 11.90
N GLY A 72 16.97 13.15 11.24
CA GLY A 72 18.36 13.58 11.02
C GLY A 72 19.25 13.69 12.28
N LYS A 73 18.69 13.75 13.49
CA LYS A 73 19.44 13.70 14.76
C LYS A 73 19.85 12.29 15.18
N ALA A 74 19.10 11.26 14.78
CA ALA A 74 19.32 9.86 15.13
C ALA A 74 19.81 8.99 13.94
N GLY A 75 20.02 9.61 12.77
CA GLY A 75 20.56 8.97 11.57
C GLY A 75 19.50 8.26 10.71
N SER A 76 19.96 7.49 9.72
CA SER A 76 19.10 6.81 8.75
C SER A 76 18.52 5.50 9.31
N ALA A 77 17.54 5.61 10.21
CA ALA A 77 16.91 4.47 10.85
C ALA A 77 15.88 3.75 9.95
N PHE A 78 15.30 4.45 8.97
CA PHE A 78 14.28 3.90 8.09
C PHE A 78 14.91 3.28 6.85
N GLY A 79 14.37 2.14 6.43
CA GLY A 79 14.83 1.42 5.26
C GLY A 79 13.67 0.70 4.57
N ILE A 80 13.91 0.29 3.33
CA ILE A 80 12.95 -0.54 2.58
C ILE A 80 12.86 -1.94 3.22
N THR A 81 11.63 -2.42 3.35
CA THR A 81 11.34 -3.72 3.94
C THR A 81 10.57 -4.59 2.95
N TRP A 82 10.41 -5.86 3.25
CA TRP A 82 9.71 -6.83 2.39
C TRP A 82 8.22 -6.50 2.14
N THR A 83 7.64 -5.53 2.85
CA THR A 83 6.24 -5.08 2.68
C THR A 83 6.11 -3.80 1.86
N SER A 84 7.21 -3.21 1.38
CA SER A 84 7.21 -1.91 0.71
C SER A 84 6.49 -1.89 -0.65
N ASP A 85 6.15 -3.05 -1.21
CA ASP A 85 5.39 -3.25 -2.45
C ASP A 85 3.92 -3.63 -2.21
N ARG A 86 3.41 -3.59 -0.96
CA ARG A 86 2.05 -4.04 -0.64
C ARG A 86 0.98 -2.99 -0.90
N TYR A 87 -0.18 -3.45 -1.37
CA TYR A 87 -1.38 -2.62 -1.43
C TYR A 87 -1.92 -2.36 -0.01
N PRO A 88 -2.52 -1.19 0.26
CA PRO A 88 -3.08 -0.86 1.57
C PRO A 88 -4.07 -1.91 2.11
N GLN A 89 -4.87 -2.51 1.24
CA GLN A 89 -5.86 -3.53 1.57
C GLN A 89 -5.21 -4.84 2.04
N GLU A 90 -3.97 -5.12 1.60
CA GLU A 90 -3.22 -6.32 1.99
C GLU A 90 -2.55 -6.15 3.36
N MET A 91 -2.19 -4.91 3.72
CA MET A 91 -1.44 -4.61 4.94
C MET A 91 -2.23 -4.94 6.21
N HIS A 92 -3.54 -4.71 6.21
CA HIS A 92 -4.38 -4.78 7.42
C HIS A 92 -5.37 -5.93 7.43
N LYS A 93 -5.29 -6.88 6.48
CA LYS A 93 -6.25 -7.98 6.34
C LYS A 93 -6.30 -8.92 7.56
N LYS A 94 -5.20 -9.04 8.31
CA LYS A 94 -5.07 -9.92 9.48
C LYS A 94 -4.67 -9.15 10.75
N GLY A 95 -5.35 -8.03 11.01
CA GLY A 95 -5.13 -7.23 12.22
C GLY A 95 -5.83 -7.77 13.48
N LEU A 96 -5.50 -7.17 14.63
CA LEU A 96 -6.19 -7.42 15.90
C LEU A 96 -7.67 -7.04 15.78
N ARG A 97 -8.56 -8.00 16.08
CA ARG A 97 -10.00 -7.76 16.21
C ARG A 97 -10.33 -7.57 17.69
N LYS A 98 -10.77 -6.37 18.06
CA LYS A 98 -11.13 -6.08 19.46
C LYS A 98 -12.41 -6.87 19.83
N PRO A 99 -12.43 -7.60 20.96
CA PRO A 99 -13.67 -8.16 21.47
C PRO A 99 -14.62 -7.05 21.93
N LYS A 100 -15.92 -7.37 22.02
CA LYS A 100 -16.98 -6.40 22.35
C LYS A 100 -16.74 -5.70 23.70
N ASP A 101 -16.19 -6.43 24.66
CA ASP A 101 -15.98 -5.96 26.03
C ASP A 101 -14.49 -5.64 26.32
N PHE A 102 -13.73 -5.22 25.29
CA PHE A 102 -12.33 -4.85 25.46
C PHE A 102 -12.21 -3.56 26.29
N VAL A 103 -11.71 -3.68 27.52
CA VAL A 103 -11.30 -2.54 28.36
C VAL A 103 -9.77 -2.46 28.35
N PRO A 104 -9.16 -1.35 27.88
CA PRO A 104 -7.73 -1.13 28.01
C PRO A 104 -7.36 -1.08 29.50
N SER A 105 -6.63 -2.07 29.99
CA SER A 105 -6.19 -2.12 31.40
C SER A 105 -4.92 -1.30 31.66
N ALA A 106 -4.23 -0.86 30.60
CA ALA A 106 -2.99 -0.13 30.72
C ALA A 106 -3.26 1.33 31.14
N PRO A 107 -2.58 1.85 32.18
CA PRO A 107 -2.73 3.25 32.58
C PRO A 107 -2.21 4.16 31.46
N VAL A 108 -3.07 5.03 30.93
CA VAL A 108 -2.66 6.07 29.99
C VAL A 108 -1.99 7.17 30.81
N ARG A 109 -0.69 7.39 30.55
CA ARG A 109 0.03 8.52 31.13
C ARG A 109 -0.33 9.77 30.34
N GLU A 110 -0.98 10.73 31.00
CA GLU A 110 -1.18 12.08 30.49
C GLU A 110 0.17 12.81 30.56
N TYR A 111 0.73 13.17 29.41
CA TYR A 111 1.90 14.04 29.36
C TYR A 111 1.41 15.45 29.05
N SER A 112 1.51 16.37 30.01
CA SER A 112 1.26 17.79 29.77
C SER A 112 2.36 18.36 28.86
N ALA A 113 1.96 19.12 27.85
CA ALA A 113 2.84 19.80 26.91
C ALA A 113 3.68 20.89 27.58
#